data_AF-A0A2T1DB66-F1
#
_entry.id   AF-A0A2T1DB66-F1
#
_cell.length_a   1.000
_cell.length_b   1.000
_cell.length_c   1.000
_cell.angle_alpha   90.00
_cell.angle_beta   90.00
_cell.angle_gamma   90.00
#
_symmetry.space_group_name_H-M   'P 1'
#
loop_
_entity.id
_entity.type
_entity.pdbx_description
1 polymer ?
#
loop_
_entity_poly.entity_id
_entity_poly.type
_entity_poly.pdbx_seq_one_letter_code
_entity_poly.pdbx_strand_id
1 'polypeptide(L)'
;MAHNELKSRIAELRDRVGLTQRELAAIVGVTETTIANWERGRRAIEFIDKLIRLCDALQCDIRELIEQPSIDLREVNLANTDFQGKDLSKAQLQRANLSGALLQGAKLINAQLMGTNLQQADLENANLQNANLEGANLTGANLKRANLEGACLKKADLSHADLRESNAQEANFEGAKVRKAMLSGANLKGTHGLSYSEADSIISPLIIGGIPDQDFARLSKMYSRLADYLKRSLGVEVESYESLTNNSYAKTDQNYESTVTAFRLGNIDLVWLGGFTLIQALDQAPDAKVIAQRDIDRSFRTVFIANGKNLATFLEREHVLPWRDEDPEVLRRLCQKPKKLKFTFSAKSSTSGDLIPLHYLVKAGLRESDFQEVRFSGSHDATIRLVASGVYDVGALSQQVWLSRINSQELAQERLVKIWQSPSYQNYAWLVHANVMHRHGLEMVDRLQQVLLQLQQDEQEGKAILELFGATEFIKTDNLNYGALKAIVQERSKDEAFFWNKDV
;
A
#
# COMPACT_ATOMS: atom_id res chain seq x y z
N MET A 1 -17.34 26.40 15.87
CA MET A 1 -16.23 25.92 15.01
C MET A 1 -16.74 25.36 13.70
N ALA A 2 -17.49 24.25 13.70
CA ALA A 2 -18.06 23.64 12.49
C ALA A 2 -18.87 24.62 11.60
N HIS A 3 -19.43 25.65 12.23
CA HIS A 3 -20.22 26.66 11.56
C HIS A 3 -19.42 27.62 10.64
N ASN A 4 -18.22 28.03 11.07
CA ASN A 4 -17.38 28.99 10.32
C ASN A 4 -16.54 28.29 9.24
N GLU A 5 -16.13 27.05 9.50
CA GLU A 5 -15.35 26.21 8.60
C GLU A 5 -16.17 25.79 7.37
N LEU A 6 -17.41 25.37 7.59
CA LEU A 6 -18.33 25.03 6.51
C LEU A 6 -18.69 26.25 5.65
N LYS A 7 -18.86 27.42 6.27
CA LYS A 7 -19.01 28.69 5.53
C LYS A 7 -17.79 29.01 4.66
N SER A 8 -16.57 28.70 5.12
CA SER A 8 -15.34 28.88 4.36
C SER A 8 -15.22 27.93 3.17
N ARG A 9 -15.55 26.63 3.33
CA ARG A 9 -15.48 25.65 2.23
C ARG A 9 -16.58 25.82 1.20
N ILE A 10 -17.79 26.19 1.63
CA ILE A 10 -18.87 26.56 0.73
C ILE A 10 -18.50 27.82 -0.06
N ALA A 11 -17.84 28.81 0.56
CA ALA A 11 -17.32 29.98 -0.14
C ALA A 11 -16.21 29.62 -1.14
N GLU A 12 -15.28 28.74 -0.78
CA GLU A 12 -14.23 28.26 -1.69
C GLU A 12 -14.78 27.51 -2.90
N LEU A 13 -15.78 26.64 -2.71
CA LEU A 13 -16.42 25.92 -3.81
C LEU A 13 -17.21 26.87 -4.72
N ARG A 14 -17.86 27.89 -4.13
CA ARG A 14 -18.59 28.91 -4.87
C ARG A 14 -17.67 29.84 -5.66
N ASP A 15 -16.51 30.20 -5.09
CA ASP A 15 -15.48 31.03 -5.76
C ASP A 15 -14.67 30.24 -6.80
N ARG A 16 -14.40 28.94 -6.57
CA ARG A 16 -13.63 28.09 -7.51
C ARG A 16 -14.48 27.49 -8.63
N VAL A 17 -15.76 27.20 -8.39
CA VAL A 17 -16.60 26.36 -9.28
C VAL A 17 -17.88 27.08 -9.74
N GLY A 18 -18.25 28.23 -9.15
CA GLY A 18 -19.31 29.10 -9.69
C GLY A 18 -20.76 28.62 -9.51
N LEU A 19 -21.01 27.68 -8.59
CA LEU A 19 -22.33 27.08 -8.37
C LEU A 19 -23.29 28.00 -7.59
N THR A 20 -24.56 28.12 -8.02
CA THR A 20 -25.59 28.76 -7.20
C THR A 20 -26.07 27.78 -6.11
N GLN A 21 -26.65 28.31 -5.03
CA GLN A 21 -27.26 27.50 -3.97
C GLN A 21 -28.31 26.51 -4.50
N ARG A 22 -28.96 26.85 -5.61
CA ARG A 22 -29.96 26.01 -6.27
C ARG A 22 -29.37 24.77 -6.93
N GLU A 23 -28.25 24.91 -7.65
CA GLU A 23 -27.62 23.76 -8.32
C GLU A 23 -26.91 22.85 -7.33
N LEU A 24 -26.29 23.42 -6.30
CA LEU A 24 -25.76 22.65 -5.17
C LEU A 24 -26.87 21.81 -4.48
N ALA A 25 -28.07 22.37 -4.36
CA ALA A 25 -29.24 21.66 -3.84
C ALA A 25 -29.69 20.51 -4.75
N ALA A 26 -29.54 20.65 -6.08
CA ALA A 26 -29.86 19.62 -7.06
C ALA A 26 -28.84 18.47 -7.10
N ILE A 27 -27.53 18.77 -7.03
CA ILE A 27 -26.43 17.78 -7.04
C ILE A 27 -26.45 16.89 -5.79
N VAL A 28 -26.90 17.44 -4.65
CA VAL A 28 -26.97 16.72 -3.36
C VAL A 28 -28.37 16.18 -3.06
N GLY A 29 -29.41 16.63 -3.78
CA GLY A 29 -30.79 16.14 -3.64
C GLY A 29 -31.53 16.69 -2.40
N VAL A 30 -31.38 17.99 -2.08
CA VAL A 30 -32.04 18.66 -0.93
C VAL A 30 -32.67 20.01 -1.36
N THR A 31 -33.40 20.70 -0.46
CA THR A 31 -34.00 22.03 -0.78
C THR A 31 -33.04 23.19 -0.48
N GLU A 32 -33.20 24.34 -1.17
CA GLU A 32 -32.35 25.53 -0.96
C GLU A 32 -32.36 26.03 0.49
N THR A 33 -33.54 26.06 1.10
CA THR A 33 -33.73 26.42 2.51
C THR A 33 -33.05 25.41 3.46
N THR A 34 -32.93 24.15 3.05
CA THR A 34 -32.20 23.12 3.80
C THR A 34 -30.69 23.36 3.74
N ILE A 35 -30.13 23.72 2.58
CA ILE A 35 -28.72 24.12 2.44
C ILE A 35 -28.42 25.40 3.23
N ALA A 36 -29.32 26.38 3.21
CA ALA A 36 -29.16 27.63 3.96
C ALA A 36 -29.07 27.40 5.48
N ASN A 37 -29.68 26.32 5.97
CA ASN A 37 -29.71 25.94 7.37
C ASN A 37 -28.65 24.90 7.75
N TRP A 38 -27.71 24.55 6.87
CA TRP A 38 -26.66 23.53 7.11
C TRP A 38 -25.59 23.92 8.12
N GLU A 39 -25.89 24.80 9.06
CA GLU A 39 -24.91 25.50 9.88
C GLU A 39 -23.97 24.61 10.75
N ARG A 40 -23.98 23.25 10.74
CA ARG A 40 -23.06 22.40 11.54
C ARG A 40 -22.65 20.99 11.00
N GLY A 41 -22.57 20.70 9.69
CA GLY A 41 -22.42 19.30 9.20
C GLY A 41 -21.06 18.85 8.60
N ARG A 42 -20.32 17.92 9.25
CA ARG A 42 -19.03 17.31 8.79
C ARG A 42 -19.10 16.65 7.40
N ARG A 43 -20.24 16.02 7.07
CA ARG A 43 -20.48 15.36 5.77
C ARG A 43 -20.48 16.31 4.58
N ALA A 44 -20.73 17.60 4.80
CA ALA A 44 -20.69 18.59 3.74
C ALA A 44 -19.24 18.97 3.38
N ILE A 45 -18.27 18.93 4.30
CA ILE A 45 -16.86 19.25 4.00
C ILE A 45 -16.19 18.13 3.21
N GLU A 46 -16.37 16.87 3.59
CA GLU A 46 -15.80 15.72 2.87
C GLU A 46 -16.37 15.55 1.46
N PHE A 47 -17.65 15.89 1.26
CA PHE A 47 -18.28 15.87 -0.05
C PHE A 47 -17.75 17.00 -0.94
N ILE A 48 -17.45 18.15 -0.34
CA ILE A 48 -16.78 19.28 -1.00
C ILE A 48 -15.33 18.93 -1.33
N ASP A 49 -14.57 18.31 -0.42
CA ASP A 49 -13.20 17.86 -0.67
C ASP A 49 -13.15 16.66 -1.63
N LYS A 50 -14.20 15.85 -1.69
CA LYS A 50 -14.37 14.81 -2.71
C LYS A 50 -14.77 15.39 -4.03
N LEU A 51 -15.69 16.35 -4.11
CA LEU A 51 -15.96 17.05 -5.35
C LEU A 51 -14.80 17.92 -5.77
N ILE A 52 -13.95 18.35 -4.85
CA ILE A 52 -12.65 18.90 -5.17
C ILE A 52 -11.78 17.75 -5.67
N ARG A 53 -11.63 16.60 -5.00
CA ARG A 53 -10.86 15.40 -5.45
C ARG A 53 -11.40 14.64 -6.66
N LEU A 54 -12.65 14.89 -7.04
CA LEU A 54 -13.47 14.24 -8.06
C LEU A 54 -13.79 15.28 -9.13
N CYS A 55 -13.66 16.57 -8.88
CA CYS A 55 -13.18 17.52 -9.88
C CYS A 55 -11.66 17.41 -10.02
N ASP A 56 -10.90 16.84 -9.08
CA ASP A 56 -9.48 16.56 -9.21
C ASP A 56 -9.29 15.19 -9.88
N ALA A 57 -10.29 14.29 -9.77
CA ALA A 57 -10.28 12.95 -10.37
C ALA A 57 -11.23 12.77 -11.57
N LEU A 58 -12.26 13.62 -11.73
CA LEU A 58 -13.16 13.65 -12.90
C LEU A 58 -13.14 15.00 -13.66
N GLN A 59 -12.52 16.07 -13.14
CA GLN A 59 -12.38 17.41 -13.79
C GLN A 59 -13.59 18.01 -14.52
N CYS A 60 -14.79 17.57 -14.21
CA CYS A 60 -16.01 18.12 -14.76
C CYS A 60 -16.42 19.40 -14.02
N ASP A 61 -17.12 20.32 -14.70
CA ASP A 61 -18.17 21.06 -14.01
C ASP A 61 -19.13 19.98 -13.48
N ILE A 62 -19.43 20.06 -12.20
CA ILE A 62 -20.36 19.13 -11.56
C ILE A 62 -21.74 19.12 -12.24
N ARG A 63 -22.07 20.18 -12.98
CA ARG A 63 -23.26 20.27 -13.84
C ARG A 63 -23.08 19.60 -15.21
N GLU A 64 -21.85 19.45 -15.69
CA GLU A 64 -21.52 18.75 -16.94
C GLU A 64 -21.34 17.25 -16.74
N LEU A 65 -20.93 16.80 -15.55
CA LEU A 65 -21.02 15.38 -15.17
C LEU A 65 -22.48 14.89 -15.11
N ILE A 66 -23.44 15.83 -15.02
CA ILE A 66 -24.89 15.58 -14.99
C ILE A 66 -25.47 15.42 -16.42
N GLU A 67 -24.73 15.75 -17.51
CA GLU A 67 -25.29 15.73 -18.88
C GLU A 67 -24.45 15.13 -20.04
N GLN A 68 -23.16 14.74 -19.94
CA GLN A 68 -22.34 14.42 -21.14
C GLN A 68 -21.91 12.95 -21.36
N PRO A 69 -22.02 12.40 -22.60
CA PRO A 69 -21.55 11.06 -22.99
C PRO A 69 -20.03 10.94 -23.29
N SER A 70 -19.17 11.90 -22.93
CA SER A 70 -17.74 11.93 -23.31
C SER A 70 -16.91 12.84 -22.38
N ILE A 71 -16.62 12.38 -21.17
CA ILE A 71 -15.85 13.12 -20.17
C ILE A 71 -14.35 13.22 -20.54
N ASP A 72 -13.74 14.40 -20.41
CA ASP A 72 -12.33 14.63 -20.73
C ASP A 72 -11.47 14.58 -19.45
N LEU A 73 -10.56 13.61 -19.40
CA LEU A 73 -9.70 13.24 -18.29
C LEU A 73 -8.24 13.03 -18.75
N ARG A 74 -7.87 13.61 -19.91
CA ARG A 74 -6.52 13.46 -20.47
C ARG A 74 -5.46 13.98 -19.51
N GLU A 75 -4.38 13.22 -19.36
CA GLU A 75 -3.21 13.60 -18.54
C GLU A 75 -3.48 13.82 -17.04
N VAL A 76 -4.70 13.55 -16.54
CA VAL A 76 -5.04 13.71 -15.12
C VAL A 76 -4.35 12.63 -14.27
N ASN A 77 -3.86 13.02 -13.08
CA ASN A 77 -3.35 12.06 -12.11
C ASN A 77 -4.49 11.46 -11.29
N LEU A 78 -4.80 10.22 -11.64
CA LEU A 78 -5.87 9.40 -11.11
C LEU A 78 -5.30 8.13 -10.46
N ALA A 79 -4.02 8.16 -10.08
CA ALA A 79 -3.36 7.02 -9.47
C ALA A 79 -4.09 6.63 -8.19
N ASN A 80 -4.27 5.32 -7.99
CA ASN A 80 -4.97 4.73 -6.85
C ASN A 80 -6.41 5.26 -6.66
N THR A 81 -6.99 5.89 -7.69
CA THR A 81 -8.35 6.42 -7.62
C THR A 81 -9.36 5.31 -7.83
N ASP A 82 -10.49 5.42 -7.14
CA ASP A 82 -11.59 4.47 -7.24
C ASP A 82 -12.61 4.89 -8.32
N PHE A 83 -12.61 4.13 -9.41
CA PHE A 83 -13.56 4.19 -10.53
C PHE A 83 -14.36 2.89 -10.66
N GLN A 84 -14.47 2.10 -9.60
CA GLN A 84 -15.16 0.82 -9.64
C GLN A 84 -16.61 1.00 -10.16
N GLY A 85 -16.96 0.26 -11.21
CA GLY A 85 -18.28 0.28 -11.84
C GLY A 85 -18.67 1.59 -12.54
N LYS A 86 -17.78 2.59 -12.63
CA LYS A 86 -18.10 3.91 -13.19
C LYS A 86 -18.24 3.87 -14.69
N ASP A 87 -19.12 4.74 -15.21
CA ASP A 87 -19.27 4.93 -16.64
C ASP A 87 -18.30 6.00 -17.14
N LEU A 88 -17.23 5.51 -17.75
CA LEU A 88 -16.19 6.26 -18.44
C LEU A 88 -16.25 5.94 -19.95
N SER A 89 -17.41 5.51 -20.45
CA SER A 89 -17.59 5.23 -21.87
C SER A 89 -17.32 6.50 -22.66
N LYS A 90 -16.54 6.37 -23.73
CA LYS A 90 -16.07 7.48 -24.58
C LYS A 90 -15.28 8.56 -23.83
N ALA A 91 -14.87 8.30 -22.59
CA ALA A 91 -13.99 9.21 -21.86
C ALA A 91 -12.69 9.40 -22.63
N GLN A 92 -12.17 10.63 -22.61
CA GLN A 92 -10.86 10.96 -23.14
C GLN A 92 -9.86 10.81 -22.00
N LEU A 93 -9.13 9.69 -21.94
CA LEU A 93 -8.20 9.35 -20.86
C LEU A 93 -6.75 9.28 -21.36
N GLN A 94 -6.47 9.75 -22.57
CA GLN A 94 -5.16 9.65 -23.20
C GLN A 94 -4.08 10.20 -22.25
N ARG A 95 -3.04 9.40 -22.03
CA ARG A 95 -1.90 9.71 -21.14
C ARG A 95 -2.26 10.02 -19.68
N ALA A 96 -3.49 9.77 -19.21
CA ALA A 96 -3.83 9.88 -17.81
C ALA A 96 -3.00 8.90 -16.96
N ASN A 97 -2.75 9.24 -15.70
CA ASN A 97 -2.11 8.32 -14.78
C ASN A 97 -3.19 7.61 -13.95
N LEU A 98 -3.53 6.39 -14.33
CA LEU A 98 -4.44 5.50 -13.61
C LEU A 98 -3.67 4.35 -12.93
N SER A 99 -2.39 4.54 -12.60
CA SER A 99 -1.61 3.50 -11.96
C SER A 99 -2.23 3.11 -10.61
N GLY A 100 -2.41 1.81 -10.38
CA GLY A 100 -3.08 1.32 -9.17
C GLY A 100 -4.57 1.67 -9.05
N ALA A 101 -5.19 2.31 -10.05
CA ALA A 101 -6.60 2.70 -9.99
C ALA A 101 -7.53 1.47 -9.90
N LEU A 102 -8.64 1.62 -9.18
CA LEU A 102 -9.67 0.59 -9.05
C LEU A 102 -10.72 0.81 -10.14
N LEU A 103 -10.72 0.00 -11.19
CA LEU A 103 -11.59 0.12 -12.36
C LEU A 103 -12.47 -1.12 -12.55
N GLN A 104 -12.68 -1.93 -11.50
CA GLN A 104 -13.37 -3.20 -11.63
C GLN A 104 -14.81 -2.95 -12.06
N GLY A 105 -15.24 -3.63 -13.12
CA GLY A 105 -16.57 -3.43 -13.71
C GLY A 105 -16.81 -2.05 -14.32
N ALA A 106 -15.80 -1.17 -14.42
CA ALA A 106 -15.96 0.14 -15.05
C ALA A 106 -16.33 -0.02 -16.52
N LYS A 107 -17.20 0.86 -17.03
CA LYS A 107 -17.51 0.92 -18.46
C LYS A 107 -16.57 1.91 -19.12
N LEU A 108 -15.72 1.43 -20.00
CA LEU A 108 -14.74 2.17 -20.77
C LEU A 108 -15.01 1.97 -22.28
N ILE A 109 -16.28 1.77 -22.63
CA ILE A 109 -16.70 1.44 -24.00
C ILE A 109 -16.36 2.62 -24.90
N ASN A 110 -15.60 2.39 -25.98
CA ASN A 110 -15.07 3.43 -26.86
C ASN A 110 -14.21 4.51 -26.15
N ALA A 111 -13.74 4.27 -24.92
CA ALA A 111 -12.88 5.20 -24.21
C ALA A 111 -11.54 5.36 -24.96
N GLN A 112 -10.98 6.56 -24.93
CA GLN A 112 -9.71 6.86 -25.57
C GLN A 112 -8.60 6.83 -24.52
N LEU A 113 -7.91 5.70 -24.42
CA LEU A 113 -6.89 5.38 -23.41
C LEU A 113 -5.47 5.36 -24.02
N MET A 114 -5.24 5.95 -25.19
CA MET A 114 -3.95 5.94 -25.86
C MET A 114 -2.84 6.50 -24.94
N GLY A 115 -1.77 5.72 -24.73
CA GLY A 115 -0.64 6.09 -23.89
C GLY A 115 -0.93 6.26 -22.38
N THR A 116 -2.11 5.85 -21.90
CA THR A 116 -2.49 5.92 -20.47
C THR A 116 -1.57 5.03 -19.63
N ASN A 117 -1.20 5.49 -18.43
CA ASN A 117 -0.55 4.64 -17.44
C ASN A 117 -1.59 3.89 -16.62
N LEU A 118 -1.83 2.63 -16.94
CA LEU A 118 -2.70 1.69 -16.22
C LEU A 118 -1.87 0.63 -15.48
N GLN A 119 -0.61 0.93 -15.18
CA GLN A 119 0.26 0.00 -14.46
C GLN A 119 -0.39 -0.40 -13.14
N GLN A 120 -0.56 -1.70 -12.93
CA GLN A 120 -1.27 -2.23 -11.75
C GLN A 120 -2.70 -1.72 -11.55
N ALA A 121 -3.37 -1.22 -12.58
CA ALA A 121 -4.78 -0.90 -12.47
C ALA A 121 -5.61 -2.19 -12.34
N ASP A 122 -6.71 -2.11 -11.59
CA ASP A 122 -7.65 -3.21 -11.44
C ASP A 122 -8.82 -3.07 -12.42
N LEU A 123 -8.73 -3.71 -13.57
CA LEU A 123 -9.74 -3.69 -14.63
C LEU A 123 -10.58 -4.98 -14.63
N GLU A 124 -10.64 -5.72 -13.51
CA GLU A 124 -11.40 -6.98 -13.46
C GLU A 124 -12.87 -6.75 -13.85
N ASN A 125 -13.39 -7.53 -14.80
CA ASN A 125 -14.75 -7.39 -15.34
C ASN A 125 -15.05 -6.02 -16.01
N ALA A 126 -14.05 -5.16 -16.25
CA ALA A 126 -14.25 -3.87 -16.91
C ALA A 126 -14.68 -4.07 -18.37
N ASN A 127 -15.51 -3.16 -18.90
CA ASN A 127 -15.94 -3.19 -20.29
C ASN A 127 -15.18 -2.17 -21.13
N LEU A 128 -14.13 -2.62 -21.80
CA LEU A 128 -13.23 -1.87 -22.69
C LEU A 128 -13.56 -2.10 -24.17
N GLN A 129 -14.80 -2.51 -24.50
CA GLN A 129 -15.19 -2.79 -25.88
C GLN A 129 -14.92 -1.56 -26.76
N ASN A 130 -14.22 -1.78 -27.88
CA ASN A 130 -13.78 -0.75 -28.83
C ASN A 130 -12.95 0.39 -28.21
N ALA A 131 -12.39 0.21 -27.01
CA ALA A 131 -11.51 1.20 -26.40
C ALA A 131 -10.18 1.30 -27.17
N ASN A 132 -9.62 2.50 -27.25
CA ASN A 132 -8.32 2.72 -27.87
C ASN A 132 -7.23 2.75 -26.79
N LEU A 133 -6.49 1.66 -26.63
CA LEU A 133 -5.38 1.47 -25.70
C LEU A 133 -4.01 1.54 -26.40
N GLU A 134 -3.91 2.11 -27.60
CA GLU A 134 -2.65 2.17 -28.35
C GLU A 134 -1.52 2.76 -27.49
N GLY A 135 -0.42 2.02 -27.33
CA GLY A 135 0.74 2.44 -26.55
C GLY A 135 0.50 2.60 -25.04
N ALA A 136 -0.64 2.18 -24.48
CA ALA A 136 -0.90 2.25 -23.04
C ALA A 136 0.05 1.33 -22.25
N ASN A 137 0.43 1.74 -21.04
CA ASN A 137 1.18 0.90 -20.11
C ASN A 137 0.19 0.14 -19.22
N LEU A 138 0.03 -1.15 -19.48
CA LEU A 138 -0.81 -2.09 -18.72
C LEU A 138 0.07 -3.08 -17.92
N THR A 139 1.32 -2.73 -17.65
CA THR A 139 2.25 -3.65 -16.97
C THR A 139 1.67 -4.06 -15.61
N GLY A 140 1.46 -5.36 -15.42
CA GLY A 140 0.80 -5.91 -14.23
C GLY A 140 -0.64 -5.41 -14.00
N ALA A 141 -1.37 -4.96 -15.02
CA ALA A 141 -2.79 -4.65 -14.85
C ALA A 141 -3.61 -5.94 -14.71
N ASN A 142 -4.63 -5.92 -13.85
CA ASN A 142 -5.59 -7.02 -13.74
C ASN A 142 -6.73 -6.81 -14.74
N LEU A 143 -6.76 -7.55 -15.84
CA LEU A 143 -7.78 -7.53 -16.89
C LEU A 143 -8.64 -8.81 -16.88
N LYS A 144 -8.62 -9.57 -15.77
CA LYS A 144 -9.35 -10.84 -15.68
C LYS A 144 -10.84 -10.60 -15.96
N ARG A 145 -11.41 -11.41 -16.87
CA ARG A 145 -12.81 -11.29 -17.34
C ARG A 145 -13.19 -9.94 -17.95
N ALA A 146 -12.23 -9.07 -18.26
CA ALA A 146 -12.53 -7.81 -18.93
C ALA A 146 -13.04 -8.07 -20.35
N ASN A 147 -13.94 -7.20 -20.84
CA ASN A 147 -14.38 -7.22 -22.23
C ASN A 147 -13.53 -6.25 -23.05
N LEU A 148 -12.59 -6.78 -23.83
CA LEU A 148 -11.68 -6.08 -24.74
C LEU A 148 -12.10 -6.24 -26.21
N GLU A 149 -13.34 -6.68 -26.49
CA GLU A 149 -13.79 -6.92 -27.86
C GLU A 149 -13.58 -5.68 -28.76
N GLY A 150 -12.89 -5.86 -29.88
CA GLY A 150 -12.57 -4.79 -30.82
C GLY A 150 -11.63 -3.70 -30.29
N ALA A 151 -11.04 -3.86 -29.10
CA ALA A 151 -10.12 -2.87 -28.54
C ALA A 151 -8.82 -2.77 -29.35
N CYS A 152 -8.27 -1.56 -29.46
CA CYS A 152 -6.97 -1.31 -30.10
C CYS A 152 -5.86 -1.33 -29.05
N LEU A 153 -5.04 -2.37 -29.02
CA LEU A 153 -3.90 -2.57 -28.10
C LEU A 153 -2.54 -2.43 -28.81
N LYS A 154 -2.50 -1.82 -30.00
CA LYS A 154 -1.27 -1.66 -30.78
C LYS A 154 -0.16 -1.07 -29.93
N LYS A 155 1.02 -1.69 -29.92
CA LYS A 155 2.20 -1.23 -29.15
C LYS A 155 1.99 -1.04 -27.62
N ALA A 156 0.86 -1.49 -27.06
CA ALA A 156 0.63 -1.43 -25.61
C ALA A 156 1.61 -2.37 -24.88
N ASP A 157 1.97 -2.02 -23.65
CA ASP A 157 2.80 -2.88 -22.79
C ASP A 157 1.90 -3.64 -21.81
N LEU A 158 1.57 -4.89 -22.14
CA LEU A 158 0.82 -5.81 -21.28
C LEU A 158 1.76 -6.78 -20.56
N SER A 159 3.05 -6.45 -20.40
CA SER A 159 3.97 -7.33 -19.70
C SER A 159 3.44 -7.63 -18.30
N HIS A 160 3.36 -8.91 -17.92
CA HIS A 160 2.80 -9.35 -16.63
C HIS A 160 1.30 -9.05 -16.39
N ALA A 161 0.55 -8.53 -17.36
CA ALA A 161 -0.88 -8.27 -17.19
C ALA A 161 -1.67 -9.59 -17.09
N ASP A 162 -2.75 -9.61 -16.32
CA ASP A 162 -3.63 -10.77 -16.18
C ASP A 162 -4.87 -10.63 -17.07
N LEU A 163 -4.91 -11.30 -18.21
CA LEU A 163 -6.04 -11.32 -19.16
C LEU A 163 -6.87 -12.62 -19.06
N ARG A 164 -6.75 -13.39 -17.97
CA ARG A 164 -7.45 -14.68 -17.85
C ARG A 164 -8.95 -14.52 -17.99
N GLU A 165 -9.59 -15.44 -18.72
CA GLU A 165 -11.04 -15.43 -18.96
C GLU A 165 -11.57 -14.13 -19.62
N SER A 166 -10.69 -13.26 -20.16
CA SER A 166 -11.11 -12.02 -20.83
C SER A 166 -11.70 -12.30 -22.21
N ASN A 167 -12.53 -11.38 -22.71
CA ASN A 167 -13.01 -11.41 -24.08
C ASN A 167 -12.20 -10.43 -24.94
N ALA A 168 -11.19 -10.89 -25.66
CA ALA A 168 -10.36 -10.04 -26.53
C ALA A 168 -10.66 -10.29 -28.02
N GLN A 169 -11.87 -10.73 -28.34
CA GLN A 169 -12.28 -11.01 -29.72
C GLN A 169 -12.08 -9.78 -30.63
N GLU A 170 -11.54 -9.99 -31.84
CA GLU A 170 -11.23 -8.91 -32.81
C GLU A 170 -10.29 -7.81 -32.28
N ALA A 171 -9.66 -7.96 -31.11
CA ALA A 171 -8.75 -6.96 -30.58
C ALA A 171 -7.43 -6.92 -31.37
N ASN A 172 -6.85 -5.73 -31.49
CA ASN A 172 -5.63 -5.52 -32.27
C ASN A 172 -4.41 -5.34 -31.38
N PHE A 173 -3.54 -6.34 -31.34
CA PHE A 173 -2.31 -6.39 -30.55
C PHE A 173 -1.04 -6.13 -31.39
N GLU A 174 -1.14 -5.55 -32.58
CA GLU A 174 0.02 -5.33 -33.45
C GLU A 174 1.15 -4.57 -32.71
N GLY A 175 2.29 -5.24 -32.52
CA GLY A 175 3.45 -4.69 -31.81
C GLY A 175 3.28 -4.54 -30.29
N ALA A 176 2.18 -5.03 -29.71
CA ALA A 176 1.99 -5.07 -28.26
C ALA A 176 3.04 -5.98 -27.60
N LYS A 177 3.50 -5.61 -26.42
CA LYS A 177 4.35 -6.47 -25.60
C LYS A 177 3.46 -7.29 -24.68
N VAL A 178 3.49 -8.61 -24.82
CA VAL A 178 2.71 -9.53 -23.99
C VAL A 178 3.59 -10.48 -23.19
N ARG A 179 4.84 -10.09 -22.92
CA ARG A 179 5.79 -10.91 -22.18
C ARG A 179 5.19 -11.25 -20.81
N LYS A 180 4.93 -12.55 -20.59
CA LYS A 180 4.35 -13.08 -19.34
C LYS A 180 2.94 -12.57 -19.01
N ALA A 181 2.23 -12.01 -19.98
CA ALA A 181 0.80 -11.79 -19.82
C ALA A 181 0.09 -13.14 -19.59
N MET A 182 -0.88 -13.19 -18.68
CA MET A 182 -1.66 -14.40 -18.41
C MET A 182 -2.87 -14.43 -19.34
N LEU A 183 -2.93 -15.35 -20.29
CA LEU A 183 -4.01 -15.41 -21.31
C LEU A 183 -4.91 -16.64 -21.17
N SER A 184 -4.76 -17.45 -20.12
CA SER A 184 -5.51 -18.70 -19.99
C SER A 184 -7.01 -18.46 -19.99
N GLY A 185 -7.72 -19.09 -20.93
CA GLY A 185 -9.17 -18.95 -21.10
C GLY A 185 -9.62 -17.63 -21.74
N ALA A 186 -8.70 -16.78 -22.21
CA ALA A 186 -9.06 -15.58 -22.95
C ALA A 186 -9.64 -15.95 -24.33
N ASN A 187 -10.72 -15.30 -24.76
CA ASN A 187 -11.22 -15.42 -26.13
C ASN A 187 -10.37 -14.56 -27.07
N LEU A 188 -9.48 -15.20 -27.82
CA LEU A 188 -8.57 -14.56 -28.78
C LEU A 188 -9.02 -14.70 -30.25
N LYS A 189 -10.28 -15.05 -30.49
CA LYS A 189 -10.78 -15.23 -31.86
C LYS A 189 -10.70 -13.90 -32.64
N GLY A 190 -10.10 -13.94 -33.83
CA GLY A 190 -9.98 -12.76 -34.70
C GLY A 190 -8.95 -11.72 -34.25
N THR A 191 -8.18 -11.98 -33.18
CA THR A 191 -7.13 -11.05 -32.76
C THR A 191 -6.07 -10.88 -33.84
N HIS A 192 -5.62 -9.65 -34.04
CA HIS A 192 -4.51 -9.34 -34.95
C HIS A 192 -3.23 -9.08 -34.15
N GLY A 193 -2.07 -9.52 -34.64
CA GLY A 193 -0.77 -9.18 -34.04
C GLY A 193 -0.34 -10.00 -32.80
N LEU A 194 -1.17 -10.95 -32.34
CA LEU A 194 -0.77 -12.01 -31.41
C LEU A 194 -0.55 -13.32 -32.16
N SER A 195 0.62 -13.94 -31.98
CA SER A 195 0.82 -15.31 -32.48
C SER A 195 0.29 -16.31 -31.44
N TYR A 196 -0.47 -17.32 -31.89
CA TYR A 196 -1.12 -18.31 -31.02
C TYR A 196 -0.10 -19.12 -30.17
N SER A 197 1.15 -19.23 -30.63
CA SER A 197 2.24 -19.91 -29.91
C SER A 197 2.74 -19.18 -28.65
N GLU A 198 2.53 -17.87 -28.54
CA GLU A 198 2.94 -17.06 -27.38
C GLU A 198 1.91 -17.11 -26.24
N ALA A 199 0.64 -17.44 -26.54
CA ALA A 199 -0.48 -17.38 -25.61
C ALA A 199 -0.72 -18.68 -24.81
N ASP A 200 -0.37 -19.84 -25.38
CA ASP A 200 -0.86 -21.14 -24.89
C ASP A 200 0.17 -21.99 -24.10
N SER A 201 1.41 -21.52 -23.86
CA SER A 201 2.45 -22.39 -23.28
C SER A 201 3.32 -21.82 -22.15
N ILE A 202 3.03 -20.62 -21.63
CA ILE A 202 3.84 -20.05 -20.55
C ILE A 202 3.03 -20.09 -19.26
N ILE A 203 3.31 -21.06 -18.38
CA ILE A 203 2.93 -20.94 -16.97
C ILE A 203 3.65 -19.69 -16.45
N SER A 204 2.90 -18.64 -16.14
CA SER A 204 3.46 -17.38 -15.65
C SER A 204 4.30 -17.64 -14.40
N PRO A 205 5.45 -16.95 -14.25
CA PRO A 205 6.31 -17.16 -13.10
C PRO A 205 5.57 -16.92 -11.78
N LEU A 206 6.08 -17.52 -10.70
CA LEU A 206 5.74 -17.10 -9.35
C LEU A 206 6.42 -15.75 -9.09
N ILE A 207 5.64 -14.71 -8.80
CA ILE A 207 6.17 -13.38 -8.50
C ILE A 207 6.32 -13.22 -6.98
N ILE A 208 7.52 -12.87 -6.53
CA ILE A 208 7.80 -12.64 -5.10
C ILE A 208 8.19 -11.18 -4.86
N GLY A 209 7.91 -10.64 -3.68
CA GLY A 209 8.36 -9.29 -3.32
C GLY A 209 7.98 -8.93 -1.90
N GLY A 210 8.08 -7.66 -1.53
CA GLY A 210 7.58 -7.21 -0.23
C GLY A 210 7.52 -5.71 -0.05
N ILE A 211 7.19 -5.29 1.17
CA ILE A 211 7.13 -3.85 1.50
C ILE A 211 8.51 -3.20 1.40
N PRO A 212 8.59 -1.93 0.96
CA PRO A 212 9.83 -1.18 0.84
C PRO A 212 10.28 -0.65 2.22
N ASP A 213 10.54 -1.53 3.18
CA ASP A 213 10.88 -1.16 4.56
C ASP A 213 12.38 -0.88 4.79
N GLN A 214 13.19 -1.13 3.78
CA GLN A 214 14.65 -0.97 3.76
C GLN A 214 15.11 -0.34 2.43
N ASP A 215 16.41 -0.07 2.31
CA ASP A 215 17.00 0.46 1.08
C ASP A 215 16.77 -0.47 -0.13
N PHE A 216 16.43 0.12 -1.28
CA PHE A 216 16.09 -0.60 -2.50
C PHE A 216 17.20 -1.56 -2.97
N ALA A 217 18.48 -1.16 -2.86
CA ALA A 217 19.59 -2.02 -3.30
C ALA A 217 19.68 -3.29 -2.44
N ARG A 218 19.38 -3.17 -1.14
CA ARG A 218 19.32 -4.31 -0.23
C ARG A 218 18.12 -5.21 -0.54
N LEU A 219 16.94 -4.63 -0.73
CA LEU A 219 15.71 -5.39 -1.06
C LEU A 219 15.84 -6.12 -2.40
N SER A 220 16.32 -5.44 -3.45
CA SER A 220 16.55 -6.03 -4.77
C SER A 220 17.50 -7.23 -4.69
N LYS A 221 18.62 -7.11 -3.96
CA LYS A 221 19.54 -8.22 -3.71
C LYS A 221 18.87 -9.37 -2.95
N MET A 222 18.10 -9.05 -1.91
CA MET A 222 17.41 -10.04 -1.08
C MET A 222 16.38 -10.86 -1.87
N TYR A 223 15.46 -10.20 -2.57
CA TYR A 223 14.42 -10.90 -3.32
C TYR A 223 14.94 -11.56 -4.60
N SER A 224 15.93 -10.98 -5.29
CA SER A 224 16.55 -11.67 -6.43
C SER A 224 17.18 -12.99 -6.02
N ARG A 225 17.90 -13.01 -4.89
CA ARG A 225 18.55 -14.23 -4.40
C ARG A 225 17.53 -15.28 -3.95
N LEU A 226 16.48 -14.85 -3.25
CA LEU A 226 15.39 -15.75 -2.88
C LEU A 226 14.66 -16.29 -4.11
N ALA A 227 14.41 -15.47 -5.14
CA ALA A 227 13.77 -15.90 -6.37
C ALA A 227 14.57 -16.99 -7.08
N ASP A 228 15.89 -16.81 -7.22
CA ASP A 228 16.78 -17.82 -7.81
C ASP A 228 16.75 -19.15 -7.04
N TYR A 229 16.74 -19.08 -5.71
CA TYR A 229 16.66 -20.26 -4.85
C TYR A 229 15.31 -20.99 -4.99
N LEU A 230 14.20 -20.25 -4.94
CA LEU A 230 12.86 -20.79 -5.10
C LEU A 230 12.66 -21.38 -6.49
N LYS A 231 13.19 -20.73 -7.54
CA LYS A 231 13.16 -21.24 -8.92
C LYS A 231 13.78 -22.64 -9.02
N ARG A 232 14.99 -22.80 -8.48
CA ARG A 232 15.68 -24.11 -8.46
C ARG A 232 14.93 -25.14 -7.61
N SER A 233 14.46 -24.75 -6.44
CA SER A 233 13.85 -25.66 -5.45
C SER A 233 12.45 -26.12 -5.85
N LEU A 234 11.67 -25.27 -6.52
CA LEU A 234 10.29 -25.55 -6.92
C LEU A 234 10.18 -26.08 -8.35
N GLY A 235 11.21 -25.89 -9.19
CA GLY A 235 11.17 -26.28 -10.60
C GLY A 235 10.18 -25.46 -11.43
N VAL A 236 9.87 -24.24 -10.99
CA VAL A 236 9.02 -23.28 -11.72
C VAL A 236 9.78 -21.97 -11.89
N GLU A 237 9.42 -21.17 -12.89
CA GLU A 237 9.99 -19.83 -13.02
C GLU A 237 9.56 -18.96 -11.82
N VAL A 238 10.51 -18.26 -11.20
CA VAL A 238 10.27 -17.36 -10.07
C VAL A 238 11.00 -16.05 -10.32
N GLU A 239 10.34 -14.92 -10.05
CA GLU A 239 10.91 -13.60 -10.28
C GLU A 239 10.61 -12.64 -9.13
N SER A 240 11.55 -11.72 -8.86
CA SER A 240 11.32 -10.65 -7.90
C SER A 240 10.56 -9.49 -8.55
N TYR A 241 9.52 -9.03 -7.87
CA TYR A 241 8.68 -7.90 -8.25
C TYR A 241 9.53 -6.61 -8.40
N GLU A 242 10.54 -6.44 -7.56
CA GLU A 242 11.48 -5.32 -7.62
C GLU A 242 12.26 -5.29 -8.94
N SER A 243 12.61 -6.45 -9.50
CA SER A 243 13.26 -6.58 -10.81
C SER A 243 12.32 -6.25 -11.98
N LEU A 244 11.01 -6.49 -11.80
CA LEU A 244 9.98 -6.17 -12.80
C LEU A 244 9.70 -4.67 -12.89
N THR A 245 9.91 -3.94 -11.80
CA THR A 245 9.68 -2.48 -11.74
C THR A 245 10.87 -1.62 -12.20
N ASN A 246 11.85 -2.19 -12.90
CA ASN A 246 13.05 -1.51 -13.41
C ASN A 246 12.73 -0.41 -14.44
N ASN A 247 12.31 0.77 -13.98
CA ASN A 247 12.57 2.06 -14.64
C ASN A 247 12.21 3.22 -13.71
N SER A 248 13.21 4.08 -13.45
CA SER A 248 13.25 5.52 -13.08
C SER A 248 12.12 6.25 -12.32
N TYR A 249 10.91 5.72 -12.16
CA TYR A 249 9.80 6.28 -11.37
C TYR A 249 9.47 5.48 -10.09
N ALA A 250 9.96 4.23 -9.98
CA ALA A 250 9.77 3.42 -8.76
C ALA A 250 10.43 3.99 -7.50
N LYS A 251 11.30 5.00 -7.63
CA LYS A 251 11.99 5.63 -6.49
C LYS A 251 11.12 6.58 -5.67
N THR A 252 10.00 7.08 -6.21
CA THR A 252 9.18 8.11 -5.55
C THR A 252 7.83 7.62 -5.04
N ASP A 253 7.29 6.53 -5.60
CA ASP A 253 5.92 6.06 -5.31
C ASP A 253 5.83 4.67 -4.65
N GLN A 254 6.95 3.98 -4.41
CA GLN A 254 6.94 2.73 -3.62
C GLN A 254 6.65 3.04 -2.15
N ASN A 255 5.38 2.91 -1.78
CA ASN A 255 4.92 2.99 -0.42
C ASN A 255 4.32 1.64 0.02
N TYR A 256 4.05 1.49 1.31
CA TYR A 256 3.54 0.24 1.85
C TYR A 256 2.18 -0.16 1.23
N GLU A 257 1.39 0.83 0.82
CA GLU A 257 0.06 0.64 0.24
C GLU A 257 0.14 0.08 -1.19
N SER A 258 1.11 0.52 -2.00
CA SER A 258 1.29 0.00 -3.36
C SER A 258 1.61 -1.49 -3.37
N THR A 259 2.39 -1.98 -2.39
CA THR A 259 2.68 -3.42 -2.25
C THR A 259 1.42 -4.21 -1.88
N VAL A 260 0.59 -3.70 -0.95
CA VAL A 260 -0.68 -4.34 -0.56
C VAL A 260 -1.63 -4.39 -1.76
N THR A 261 -1.74 -3.30 -2.52
CA THR A 261 -2.52 -3.25 -3.76
C THR A 261 -1.98 -4.24 -4.79
N ALA A 262 -0.69 -4.27 -5.05
CA ALA A 262 -0.08 -5.21 -6.00
C ALA A 262 -0.35 -6.67 -5.61
N PHE A 263 -0.28 -7.00 -4.32
CA PHE A 263 -0.63 -8.33 -3.83
C PHE A 263 -2.12 -8.64 -4.04
N ARG A 264 -3.02 -7.74 -3.65
CA ARG A 264 -4.47 -7.89 -3.85
C ARG A 264 -4.83 -8.18 -5.31
N LEU A 265 -4.13 -7.54 -6.24
CA LEU A 265 -4.35 -7.69 -7.68
C LEU A 265 -3.80 -8.99 -8.25
N GLY A 266 -3.12 -9.81 -7.44
CA GLY A 266 -2.44 -11.00 -7.92
C GLY A 266 -1.16 -10.72 -8.72
N ASN A 267 -0.64 -9.49 -8.67
CA ASN A 267 0.64 -9.12 -9.30
C ASN A 267 1.85 -9.63 -8.50
N ILE A 268 1.66 -9.88 -7.21
CA ILE A 268 2.64 -10.52 -6.33
C ILE A 268 1.98 -11.78 -5.77
N ASP A 269 2.63 -12.91 -5.95
CA ASP A 269 2.13 -14.22 -5.51
C ASP A 269 2.54 -14.57 -4.09
N LEU A 270 3.78 -14.25 -3.75
CA LEU A 270 4.36 -14.46 -2.43
C LEU A 270 4.92 -13.12 -1.95
N VAL A 271 4.26 -12.50 -0.97
CA VAL A 271 4.60 -11.17 -0.50
C VAL A 271 5.09 -11.19 0.95
N TRP A 272 6.16 -10.44 1.22
CA TRP A 272 6.68 -10.19 2.56
C TRP A 272 6.07 -8.90 3.11
N LEU A 273 5.19 -9.01 4.10
CA LEU A 273 4.46 -7.90 4.70
C LEU A 273 4.76 -7.81 6.19
N GLY A 274 4.71 -6.60 6.75
CA GLY A 274 4.65 -6.40 8.20
C GLY A 274 3.23 -6.65 8.72
N GLY A 275 3.08 -6.92 10.01
CA GLY A 275 1.79 -7.30 10.60
C GLY A 275 0.61 -6.37 10.27
N PHE A 276 0.79 -5.04 10.21
CA PHE A 276 -0.29 -4.12 9.84
C PHE A 276 -0.68 -4.25 8.35
N THR A 277 0.29 -4.21 7.44
CA THR A 277 0.03 -4.39 6.00
C THR A 277 -0.45 -5.79 5.66
N LEU A 278 -0.05 -6.80 6.44
CA LEU A 278 -0.55 -8.16 6.36
C LEU A 278 -2.06 -8.22 6.66
N ILE A 279 -2.52 -7.57 7.72
CA ILE A 279 -3.95 -7.50 8.03
C ILE A 279 -4.71 -6.74 6.94
N GLN A 280 -4.16 -5.64 6.43
CA GLN A 280 -4.77 -4.90 5.31
C GLN A 280 -4.91 -5.78 4.05
N ALA A 281 -3.87 -6.56 3.72
CA ALA A 281 -3.91 -7.48 2.60
C ALA A 281 -4.92 -8.63 2.83
N LEU A 282 -4.97 -9.22 4.02
CA LEU A 282 -5.91 -10.29 4.38
C LEU A 282 -7.37 -9.83 4.37
N ASP A 283 -7.65 -8.58 4.77
CA ASP A 283 -9.01 -8.02 4.70
C ASP A 283 -9.46 -7.78 3.25
N GLN A 284 -8.52 -7.58 2.32
CA GLN A 284 -8.80 -7.37 0.90
C GLN A 284 -8.70 -8.65 0.04
N ALA A 285 -8.01 -9.68 0.54
CA ALA A 285 -7.82 -10.98 -0.10
C ALA A 285 -8.01 -12.11 0.94
N PRO A 286 -9.26 -12.44 1.33
CA PRO A 286 -9.54 -13.36 2.44
C PRO A 286 -9.08 -14.80 2.21
N ASP A 287 -8.92 -15.21 0.96
CA ASP A 287 -8.43 -16.55 0.58
C ASP A 287 -6.90 -16.66 0.57
N ALA A 288 -6.18 -15.55 0.82
CA ALA A 288 -4.74 -15.55 0.94
C ALA A 288 -4.28 -16.28 2.21
N LYS A 289 -3.13 -16.95 2.13
CA LYS A 289 -2.61 -17.81 3.19
C LYS A 289 -1.28 -17.30 3.69
N VAL A 290 -1.19 -17.00 4.98
CA VAL A 290 0.08 -16.80 5.67
C VAL A 290 0.73 -18.17 5.81
N ILE A 291 2.00 -18.29 5.37
CA ILE A 291 2.69 -19.59 5.33
C ILE A 291 3.93 -19.65 6.21
N ALA A 292 4.63 -18.54 6.43
CA ALA A 292 5.89 -18.55 7.17
C ALA A 292 6.19 -17.17 7.75
N GLN A 293 6.97 -17.13 8.83
CA GLN A 293 7.48 -15.93 9.47
C GLN A 293 8.89 -16.22 9.99
N ARG A 294 9.69 -15.21 10.34
CA ARG A 294 10.98 -15.47 10.98
C ARG A 294 10.78 -15.92 12.43
N ASP A 295 11.78 -16.56 12.98
CA ASP A 295 11.89 -16.85 14.42
C ASP A 295 11.60 -15.62 15.31
N ILE A 296 12.16 -14.46 14.96
CA ILE A 296 11.94 -13.20 15.70
C ILE A 296 10.53 -12.64 15.57
N ASP A 297 9.82 -12.91 14.45
CA ASP A 297 8.51 -12.31 14.19
C ASP A 297 7.40 -12.84 15.09
N ARG A 298 7.56 -14.05 15.65
CA ARG A 298 6.62 -14.59 16.65
C ARG A 298 6.58 -13.75 17.93
N SER A 299 7.66 -13.02 18.22
CA SER A 299 7.81 -12.26 19.46
C SER A 299 8.49 -10.91 19.21
N PHE A 300 8.05 -10.24 18.14
CA PHE A 300 8.59 -8.97 17.69
C PHE A 300 8.26 -7.85 18.67
N ARG A 301 9.09 -6.79 18.68
CA ARG A 301 8.93 -5.68 19.62
C ARG A 301 9.23 -4.33 18.98
N THR A 302 8.54 -3.32 19.49
CA THR A 302 8.78 -1.90 19.24
C THR A 302 9.63 -1.34 20.37
N VAL A 303 10.54 -0.41 20.05
CA VAL A 303 11.24 0.41 21.05
C VAL A 303 10.94 1.88 20.85
N PHE A 304 10.87 2.61 21.96
CA PHE A 304 10.88 4.07 21.98
C PHE A 304 12.29 4.50 22.36
N ILE A 305 12.85 5.40 21.56
CA ILE A 305 14.16 5.99 21.78
C ILE A 305 14.01 7.49 22.03
N ALA A 306 14.91 8.04 22.82
CA ALA A 306 14.97 9.47 23.08
C ALA A 306 16.37 10.03 22.88
N ASN A 307 16.44 11.31 22.53
CA ASN A 307 17.68 12.05 22.58
C ASN A 307 18.11 12.25 24.05
N GLY A 308 19.23 11.64 24.41
CA GLY A 308 19.80 11.66 25.74
C GLY A 308 20.20 13.05 26.23
N LYS A 309 20.50 14.02 25.34
CA LYS A 309 20.72 15.42 25.79
C LYS A 309 19.42 16.07 26.28
N ASN A 310 18.29 15.76 25.65
CA ASN A 310 16.97 16.32 26.01
C ASN A 310 16.27 15.52 27.13
N LEU A 311 16.73 14.29 27.40
CA LEU A 311 16.28 13.45 28.52
C LEU A 311 17.18 13.57 29.77
N ALA A 312 18.45 13.95 29.63
CA ALA A 312 19.37 14.16 30.76
C ALA A 312 18.78 15.11 31.81
N THR A 313 18.15 16.22 31.39
CA THR A 313 17.48 17.17 32.29
C THR A 313 16.29 16.58 33.06
N PHE A 314 15.71 15.46 32.60
CA PHE A 314 14.62 14.74 33.26
C PHE A 314 15.15 13.68 34.25
N LEU A 315 16.19 12.93 33.85
CA LEU A 315 16.83 11.94 34.72
C LEU A 315 17.63 12.58 35.87
N GLU A 316 18.11 13.81 35.71
CA GLU A 316 18.86 14.55 36.73
C GLU A 316 17.99 15.23 37.80
N ARG A 317 16.69 15.45 37.55
CA ARG A 317 15.81 16.19 38.48
C ARG A 317 14.94 15.32 39.38
N GLU A 318 14.74 14.07 39.00
CA GLU A 318 13.72 13.21 39.58
C GLU A 318 14.42 11.89 39.88
N HIS A 319 14.53 11.51 41.16
CA HIS A 319 14.97 10.19 41.62
C HIS A 319 13.96 9.08 41.21
N VAL A 320 13.57 9.06 39.94
CA VAL A 320 12.38 8.37 39.44
C VAL A 320 12.77 7.05 38.82
N LEU A 321 12.10 6.04 39.34
CA LEU A 321 12.10 4.63 38.98
C LEU A 321 12.41 4.37 37.49
N PRO A 322 13.20 3.32 37.19
CA PRO A 322 13.65 2.99 35.84
C PRO A 322 12.46 2.87 34.90
N TRP A 323 12.67 3.22 33.62
CA TRP A 323 11.73 2.91 32.56
C TRP A 323 11.37 1.41 32.64
N ARG A 324 10.10 1.12 32.89
CA ARG A 324 9.60 -0.26 32.93
C ARG A 324 9.11 -0.59 31.53
N ASP A 325 9.84 -1.49 30.86
CA ASP A 325 9.39 -2.06 29.60
C ASP A 325 7.98 -2.67 29.78
N GLU A 326 7.20 -2.68 28.71
CA GLU A 326 5.86 -3.27 28.61
C GLU A 326 4.74 -2.55 29.38
N ASP A 327 5.05 -1.77 30.41
CA ASP A 327 4.09 -0.96 31.16
C ASP A 327 3.75 0.33 30.39
N PRO A 328 2.55 0.46 29.78
CA PRO A 328 2.20 1.65 29.03
C PRO A 328 2.07 2.90 29.91
N GLU A 329 1.80 2.75 31.21
CA GLU A 329 1.60 3.89 32.12
C GLU A 329 2.85 4.78 32.19
N VAL A 330 4.03 4.19 32.01
CA VAL A 330 5.30 4.91 31.98
C VAL A 330 5.38 5.89 30.81
N LEU A 331 4.67 5.64 29.71
CA LEU A 331 4.63 6.55 28.55
C LEU A 331 3.93 7.89 28.88
N ARG A 332 3.09 7.97 29.93
CA ARG A 332 2.51 9.25 30.41
C ARG A 332 3.56 10.29 30.76
N ARG A 333 4.78 9.86 31.11
CA ARG A 333 5.91 10.76 31.40
C ARG A 333 6.28 11.63 30.20
N LEU A 334 5.95 11.23 28.97
CA LEU A 334 6.24 12.00 27.77
C LEU A 334 5.50 13.35 27.72
N CYS A 335 4.34 13.48 28.38
CA CYS A 335 3.55 14.72 28.42
C CYS A 335 3.65 15.50 29.74
N GLN A 336 4.39 15.00 30.74
CA GLN A 336 4.57 15.64 32.05
C GLN A 336 5.63 16.76 32.06
N LYS A 337 6.24 17.05 30.90
CA LYS A 337 7.26 18.11 30.80
C LYS A 337 6.62 19.51 30.71
N PRO A 338 7.26 20.54 31.28
CA PRO A 338 6.81 21.92 31.12
C PRO A 338 6.87 22.40 29.67
N LYS A 339 7.70 21.78 28.82
CA LYS A 339 7.72 21.97 27.37
C LYS A 339 7.28 20.68 26.70
N LYS A 340 6.28 20.76 25.81
CA LYS A 340 5.82 19.62 25.01
C LYS A 340 6.95 19.10 24.12
N LEU A 341 7.03 17.78 23.99
CA LEU A 341 8.05 17.08 23.20
C LEU A 341 7.68 17.01 21.73
N LYS A 342 8.68 16.94 20.85
CA LYS A 342 8.52 16.55 19.45
C LYS A 342 8.66 15.03 19.31
N PHE A 343 7.66 14.38 18.73
CA PHE A 343 7.61 12.93 18.56
C PHE A 343 7.61 12.54 17.08
N THR A 344 8.30 11.46 16.73
CA THR A 344 8.25 10.92 15.36
C THR A 344 8.00 9.42 15.30
N PHE A 345 6.99 9.04 14.50
CA PHE A 345 6.77 7.67 14.04
C PHE A 345 7.73 7.34 12.88
N SER A 346 7.90 6.06 12.55
CA SER A 346 8.70 5.67 11.38
C SER A 346 7.94 5.88 10.06
N ALA A 347 7.41 4.83 9.45
CA ALA A 347 6.64 4.90 8.21
C ALA A 347 5.14 4.77 8.52
N LYS A 348 4.29 5.47 7.76
CA LYS A 348 2.84 5.26 7.79
C LYS A 348 2.55 3.80 7.42
N SER A 349 1.61 3.17 8.12
CA SER A 349 1.30 1.75 7.94
C SER A 349 2.39 0.76 8.41
N SER A 350 3.42 1.24 9.13
CA SER A 350 4.39 0.37 9.80
C SER A 350 3.78 -0.26 11.06
N THR A 351 3.90 -1.58 11.24
CA THR A 351 3.47 -2.24 12.48
C THR A 351 4.25 -1.73 13.69
N SER A 352 5.59 -1.76 13.61
CA SER A 352 6.51 -1.40 14.70
C SER A 352 6.82 0.09 14.80
N GLY A 353 6.58 0.83 13.72
CA GLY A 353 6.89 2.26 13.63
C GLY A 353 5.68 3.18 13.70
N ASP A 354 4.46 2.65 13.63
CA ASP A 354 3.21 3.42 13.61
C ASP A 354 2.11 2.75 14.45
N LEU A 355 1.58 1.59 14.02
CA LEU A 355 0.42 0.94 14.65
C LEU A 355 0.62 0.64 16.13
N ILE A 356 1.67 -0.11 16.47
CA ILE A 356 1.96 -0.51 17.85
C ILE A 356 2.36 0.68 18.73
N PRO A 357 3.28 1.58 18.31
CA PRO A 357 3.57 2.79 19.05
C PRO A 357 2.32 3.61 19.39
N LEU A 358 1.46 3.86 18.40
CA LEU A 358 0.24 4.64 18.58
C LEU A 358 -0.73 3.96 19.54
N HIS A 359 -0.92 2.64 19.42
CA HIS A 359 -1.77 1.87 20.33
C HIS A 359 -1.34 2.04 21.80
N TYR A 360 -0.05 1.93 22.10
CA TYR A 360 0.43 2.07 23.48
C TYR A 360 0.44 3.51 23.97
N LEU A 361 0.65 4.50 23.10
CA LEU A 361 0.48 5.91 23.45
C LEU A 361 -0.98 6.23 23.82
N VAL A 362 -1.95 5.76 23.02
CA VAL A 362 -3.38 5.96 23.29
C VAL A 362 -3.82 5.21 24.55
N LYS A 363 -3.33 3.97 24.75
CA LYS A 363 -3.59 3.17 25.96
C LYS A 363 -3.03 3.83 27.23
N ALA A 364 -1.89 4.49 27.11
CA ALA A 364 -1.33 5.33 28.16
C ALA A 364 -2.10 6.64 28.36
N GLY A 365 -3.12 6.93 27.55
CA GLY A 365 -3.96 8.13 27.66
C GLY A 365 -3.42 9.36 26.95
N LEU A 366 -2.36 9.23 26.13
CA LEU A 366 -1.82 10.35 25.37
C LEU A 366 -2.65 10.64 24.12
N ARG A 367 -2.56 11.89 23.67
CA ARG A 367 -3.14 12.43 22.45
C ARG A 367 -2.09 13.20 21.66
N GLU A 368 -2.32 13.39 20.37
CA GLU A 368 -1.43 14.21 19.52
C GLU A 368 -1.18 15.59 20.11
N SER A 369 -2.21 16.21 20.69
CA SER A 369 -2.14 17.54 21.32
C SER A 369 -1.20 17.61 22.52
N ASP A 370 -0.78 16.50 23.09
CA ASP A 370 0.17 16.46 24.21
C ASP A 370 1.61 16.71 23.74
N PHE A 371 1.85 16.60 22.44
CA PHE A 371 3.13 16.86 21.80
C PHE A 371 3.17 18.24 21.16
N GLN A 372 4.36 18.79 20.99
CA GLN A 372 4.58 20.02 20.23
C GLN A 372 4.36 19.75 18.74
N GLU A 373 4.81 18.58 18.28
CA GLU A 373 4.81 18.17 16.89
C GLU A 373 4.86 16.64 16.82
N VAL A 374 4.06 16.06 15.94
CA VAL A 374 4.05 14.62 15.63
C VAL A 374 4.20 14.46 14.12
N ARG A 375 5.17 13.67 13.65
CA ARG A 375 5.32 13.35 12.22
C ARG A 375 5.81 11.93 11.95
N PHE A 376 5.70 11.50 10.70
CA PHE A 376 6.33 10.29 10.19
C PHE A 376 7.69 10.62 9.57
N SER A 377 8.73 9.89 9.96
CA SER A 377 10.09 10.05 9.41
C SER A 377 10.29 9.33 8.07
N GLY A 378 9.36 8.46 7.68
CA GLY A 378 9.38 7.67 6.45
C GLY A 378 10.04 6.29 6.58
N SER A 379 10.98 6.10 7.50
CA SER A 379 11.61 4.78 7.76
C SER A 379 12.23 4.69 9.17
N HIS A 380 12.56 3.47 9.62
CA HIS A 380 13.21 3.24 10.91
C HIS A 380 14.58 3.93 11.03
N ASP A 381 15.40 3.86 9.98
CA ASP A 381 16.70 4.54 9.94
C ASP A 381 16.55 6.07 9.97
N ALA A 382 15.52 6.62 9.32
CA ALA A 382 15.22 8.04 9.40
C ALA A 382 14.76 8.45 10.82
N THR A 383 14.00 7.61 11.51
CA THR A 383 13.62 7.83 12.92
C THR A 383 14.86 7.99 13.79
N ILE A 384 15.83 7.08 13.67
CA ILE A 384 17.09 7.11 14.45
C ILE A 384 17.83 8.43 14.21
N ARG A 385 18.07 8.80 12.94
CA ARG A 385 18.79 10.04 12.58
C ARG A 385 18.12 11.31 13.11
N LEU A 386 16.79 11.38 13.01
CA LEU A 386 16.03 12.54 13.47
C LEU A 386 16.04 12.71 14.98
N VAL A 387 15.98 11.60 15.73
CA VAL A 387 16.07 11.64 17.20
C VAL A 387 17.52 11.94 17.63
N ALA A 388 18.51 11.33 16.98
CA ALA A 388 19.92 11.54 17.28
C ALA A 388 20.39 12.98 17.12
N SER A 389 19.99 13.61 16.02
CA SER A 389 20.28 15.01 15.73
C SER A 389 19.55 15.99 16.67
N GLY A 390 18.54 15.52 17.40
CA GLY A 390 17.71 16.34 18.29
C GLY A 390 16.65 17.17 17.55
N VAL A 391 16.44 16.89 16.25
CA VAL A 391 15.31 17.47 15.49
C VAL A 391 13.98 17.02 16.09
N TYR A 392 13.92 15.75 16.52
CA TYR A 392 12.86 15.19 17.34
C TYR A 392 13.42 14.73 18.69
N ASP A 393 12.58 14.80 19.72
CA ASP A 393 12.98 14.42 21.07
C ASP A 393 12.86 12.91 21.30
N VAL A 394 11.82 12.31 20.72
CA VAL A 394 11.45 10.91 20.90
C VAL A 394 11.01 10.32 19.57
N GLY A 395 11.32 9.04 19.34
CA GLY A 395 10.78 8.30 18.21
C GLY A 395 10.54 6.83 18.54
N ALA A 396 9.72 6.17 17.74
CA ALA A 396 9.39 4.76 17.90
C ALA A 396 9.71 3.95 16.64
N LEU A 397 10.31 2.78 16.81
CA LEU A 397 10.83 1.95 15.72
C LEU A 397 10.96 0.47 16.08
N SER A 398 11.32 -0.34 15.08
CA SER A 398 11.67 -1.76 15.24
C SER A 398 12.85 -1.96 16.21
N GLN A 399 12.68 -2.87 17.19
CA GLN A 399 13.76 -3.27 18.10
C GLN A 399 14.94 -3.91 17.35
N GLN A 400 14.66 -4.73 16.32
CA GLN A 400 15.70 -5.39 15.54
C GLN A 400 16.61 -4.37 14.85
N VAL A 401 16.01 -3.33 14.24
CA VAL A 401 16.77 -2.26 13.59
C VAL A 401 17.58 -1.48 14.62
N TRP A 402 16.96 -1.12 15.76
CA TRP A 402 17.65 -0.45 16.86
C TRP A 402 18.89 -1.22 17.35
N LEU A 403 18.75 -2.51 17.65
CA LEU A 403 19.85 -3.36 18.11
C LEU A 403 20.95 -3.50 17.05
N SER A 404 20.57 -3.64 15.78
CA SER A 404 21.53 -3.73 14.67
C SER A 404 22.42 -2.49 14.58
N ARG A 405 21.85 -1.28 14.77
CA ARG A 405 22.61 -0.01 14.66
C ARG A 405 23.44 0.32 15.89
N ILE A 406 23.00 -0.06 17.09
CA ILE A 406 23.85 0.07 18.28
C ILE A 406 25.06 -0.86 18.17
N ASN A 407 24.83 -2.10 17.74
CA ASN A 407 25.88 -3.12 17.67
C ASN A 407 26.91 -2.84 16.55
N SER A 408 26.53 -2.13 15.49
CA SER A 408 27.45 -1.76 14.40
C SER A 408 28.38 -0.58 14.73
N GLN A 409 28.31 -0.01 15.94
CA GLN A 409 29.02 1.21 16.36
C GLN A 409 28.68 2.47 15.54
N GLU A 410 27.74 2.41 14.61
CA GLU A 410 27.28 3.57 13.82
C GLU A 410 26.75 4.70 14.70
N LEU A 411 26.21 4.36 15.88
CA LEU A 411 25.61 5.31 16.83
C LEU A 411 26.52 5.62 18.04
N ALA A 412 27.79 5.19 18.03
CA ALA A 412 28.66 5.24 19.21
C ALA A 412 28.92 6.66 19.77
N GLN A 413 28.71 7.71 18.96
CA GLN A 413 28.85 9.11 19.37
C GLN A 413 27.51 9.80 19.70
N GLU A 414 26.39 9.15 19.39
CA GLU A 414 25.06 9.70 19.57
C GLU A 414 24.52 9.33 20.94
N ARG A 415 24.13 10.33 21.75
CA ARG A 415 23.46 10.08 23.03
C ARG A 415 22.03 9.66 22.75
N LEU A 416 21.80 8.44 22.27
CA LEU A 416 20.47 7.85 22.16
C LEU A 416 20.24 6.88 23.31
N VAL A 417 19.05 6.93 23.89
CA VAL A 417 18.66 6.04 24.98
C VAL A 417 17.35 5.35 24.66
N LYS A 418 17.28 4.02 24.88
CA LYS A 418 16.01 3.30 24.91
C LYS A 418 15.25 3.75 26.15
N ILE A 419 14.04 4.26 25.96
CA ILE A 419 13.17 4.69 27.05
C ILE A 419 11.99 3.75 27.27
N TRP A 420 11.59 2.94 26.30
CA TRP A 420 10.52 1.97 26.52
C TRP A 420 10.54 0.89 25.44
N GLN A 421 9.91 -0.24 25.72
CA GLN A 421 9.73 -1.34 24.78
C GLN A 421 8.33 -1.92 24.93
N SER A 422 7.70 -2.29 23.82
CA SER A 422 6.38 -2.91 23.84
C SER A 422 6.42 -4.35 24.36
N PRO A 423 5.28 -4.88 24.84
CA PRO A 423 5.03 -6.32 24.85
C PRO A 423 5.32 -6.94 23.47
N SER A 424 5.57 -8.24 23.44
CA SER A 424 5.82 -8.97 22.19
C SER A 424 4.53 -9.10 21.36
N TYR A 425 4.66 -9.03 20.05
CA TYR A 425 3.57 -9.22 19.08
C TYR A 425 4.07 -9.92 17.81
N GLN A 426 3.16 -10.57 17.08
CA GLN A 426 3.44 -11.11 15.75
C GLN A 426 3.69 -9.98 14.76
N ASN A 427 4.69 -10.07 13.88
CA ASN A 427 4.93 -9.00 12.90
C ASN A 427 5.02 -9.50 11.46
N TYR A 428 6.23 -9.68 10.92
CA TYR A 428 6.35 -9.94 9.49
C TYR A 428 5.93 -11.37 9.14
N ALA A 429 5.42 -11.54 7.92
CA ALA A 429 5.02 -12.84 7.41
C ALA A 429 5.11 -12.89 5.88
N TRP A 430 5.32 -14.11 5.39
CA TRP A 430 5.08 -14.50 4.01
C TRP A 430 3.61 -14.81 3.82
N LEU A 431 2.96 -14.04 2.95
CA LEU A 431 1.58 -14.21 2.54
C LEU A 431 1.52 -14.67 1.09
N VAL A 432 0.73 -15.71 0.82
CA VAL A 432 0.56 -16.31 -0.50
C VAL A 432 -0.82 -16.00 -1.07
N HIS A 433 -0.85 -15.52 -2.31
CA HIS A 433 -2.08 -15.24 -3.03
C HIS A 433 -2.77 -16.54 -3.46
N ALA A 434 -4.10 -16.59 -3.37
CA ALA A 434 -4.88 -17.79 -3.71
C ALA A 434 -4.66 -18.28 -5.16
N ASN A 435 -4.35 -17.35 -6.08
CA ASN A 435 -4.06 -17.63 -7.49
C ASN A 435 -2.88 -18.58 -7.71
N VAL A 436 -1.96 -18.73 -6.74
CA VAL A 436 -0.84 -19.68 -6.85
C VAL A 436 -1.35 -21.10 -7.02
N MET A 437 -2.37 -21.50 -6.24
CA MET A 437 -2.95 -22.84 -6.33
C MET A 437 -3.61 -23.10 -7.69
N HIS A 438 -4.21 -22.07 -8.28
CA HIS A 438 -4.84 -22.17 -9.60
C HIS A 438 -3.84 -22.32 -10.74
N ARG A 439 -2.67 -21.66 -10.66
CA ARG A 439 -1.67 -21.68 -11.74
C ARG A 439 -0.67 -22.81 -11.63
N HIS A 440 -0.32 -23.19 -10.41
CA HIS A 440 0.80 -24.10 -10.12
C HIS A 440 0.36 -25.40 -9.43
N GLY A 441 -0.94 -25.61 -9.25
CA GLY A 441 -1.52 -26.78 -8.60
C GLY A 441 -1.76 -26.59 -7.09
N LEU A 442 -2.70 -27.37 -6.54
CA LEU A 442 -3.15 -27.26 -5.15
C LEU A 442 -2.03 -27.46 -4.12
N GLU A 443 -1.03 -28.28 -4.44
CA GLU A 443 0.11 -28.58 -3.56
C GLU A 443 1.21 -27.51 -3.59
N MET A 444 1.15 -26.52 -4.49
CA MET A 444 2.24 -25.55 -4.65
C MET A 444 2.47 -24.73 -3.37
N VAL A 445 1.40 -24.35 -2.66
CA VAL A 445 1.51 -23.57 -1.42
C VAL A 445 2.23 -24.37 -0.33
N ASP A 446 1.94 -25.68 -0.22
CA ASP A 446 2.60 -26.56 0.74
C ASP A 446 4.07 -26.76 0.37
N ARG A 447 4.38 -26.98 -0.91
CA ARG A 447 5.77 -27.07 -1.40
C ARG A 447 6.55 -25.78 -1.14
N LEU A 448 5.95 -24.63 -1.41
CA LEU A 448 6.52 -23.31 -1.15
C LEU A 448 6.82 -23.11 0.35
N GLN A 449 5.86 -23.46 1.22
CA GLN A 449 6.07 -23.43 2.67
C GLN A 449 7.23 -24.34 3.07
N GLN A 450 7.27 -25.59 2.59
CA GLN A 450 8.34 -26.53 2.93
C GLN A 450 9.73 -26.02 2.52
N VAL A 451 9.87 -25.46 1.31
CA VAL A 451 11.14 -24.89 0.86
C VAL A 451 11.60 -23.74 1.76
N LEU A 452 10.70 -22.83 2.16
CA LEU A 452 11.04 -21.75 3.08
C LEU A 452 11.46 -22.28 4.46
N LEU A 453 10.75 -23.28 4.99
CA LEU A 453 11.02 -23.90 6.29
C LEU A 453 12.28 -24.78 6.32
N GLN A 454 12.90 -25.05 5.18
CA GLN A 454 14.12 -25.86 5.07
C GLN A 454 15.36 -25.03 4.73
N LEU A 455 15.22 -23.71 4.52
CA LEU A 455 16.34 -22.82 4.17
C LEU A 455 17.52 -22.93 5.14
N GLN A 456 17.27 -23.10 6.44
CA GLN A 456 18.32 -23.22 7.46
C GLN A 456 19.17 -24.50 7.34
N GLN A 457 18.66 -25.51 6.62
CA GLN A 457 19.36 -26.77 6.36
C GLN A 457 20.35 -26.63 5.19
N ASP A 458 20.18 -25.63 4.33
CA ASP A 458 21.12 -25.33 3.26
C ASP A 458 22.27 -24.45 3.80
N GLU A 459 23.42 -25.08 3.99
CA GLU A 459 24.58 -24.46 4.63
C GLU A 459 25.28 -23.38 3.78
N GLN A 460 24.99 -23.29 2.49
CA GLN A 460 25.66 -22.36 1.59
C GLN A 460 24.75 -21.20 1.19
N GLU A 461 23.63 -21.51 0.56
CA GLU A 461 22.75 -20.49 -0.01
C GLU A 461 21.66 -20.07 0.97
N GLY A 462 21.07 -21.04 1.68
CA GLY A 462 19.95 -20.79 2.58
C GLY A 462 20.31 -19.94 3.79
N LYS A 463 21.42 -20.25 4.49
CA LYS A 463 21.94 -19.40 5.59
C LYS A 463 22.15 -17.95 5.17
N ALA A 464 22.68 -17.74 3.97
CA ALA A 464 23.00 -16.40 3.49
C ALA A 464 21.77 -15.65 2.93
N ILE A 465 20.69 -16.35 2.60
CA ILE A 465 19.36 -15.75 2.40
C ILE A 465 18.77 -15.34 3.76
N LEU A 466 18.78 -16.23 4.75
CA LEU A 466 18.27 -15.97 6.10
C LEU A 466 18.97 -14.77 6.77
N GLU A 467 20.29 -14.63 6.56
CA GLU A 467 21.06 -13.47 7.03
C GLU A 467 20.54 -12.14 6.45
N LEU A 468 20.13 -12.10 5.17
CA LEU A 468 19.55 -10.89 4.55
C LEU A 468 18.22 -10.51 5.21
N PHE A 469 17.42 -11.50 5.60
CA PHE A 469 16.19 -11.33 6.38
C PHE A 469 16.44 -11.06 7.87
N GLY A 470 17.69 -11.16 8.34
CA GLY A 470 18.03 -11.07 9.76
C GLY A 470 17.34 -12.16 10.59
N ALA A 471 17.26 -13.37 10.04
CA ALA A 471 16.59 -14.54 10.63
C ALA A 471 17.59 -15.67 10.85
N THR A 472 17.30 -16.54 11.82
CA THR A 472 18.01 -17.82 11.95
C THR A 472 17.30 -18.94 11.18
N GLU A 473 15.98 -18.84 11.08
CA GLU A 473 15.12 -19.74 10.31
C GLU A 473 13.79 -19.05 9.97
N PHE A 474 13.09 -19.59 8.98
CA PHE A 474 11.65 -19.35 8.84
C PHE A 474 10.90 -20.46 9.57
N ILE A 475 9.90 -20.08 10.35
CA ILE A 475 9.02 -20.98 11.08
C ILE A 475 7.60 -20.94 10.52
N LYS A 476 6.88 -22.06 10.68
CA LYS A 476 5.48 -22.16 10.25
C LYS A 476 4.60 -21.20 11.04
N THR A 477 3.67 -20.54 10.34
CA THR A 477 2.61 -19.72 10.94
C THR A 477 1.38 -19.76 10.02
N ASP A 478 0.29 -19.12 10.46
CA ASP A 478 -0.99 -19.07 9.75
C ASP A 478 -1.73 -17.75 10.06
N ASN A 479 -2.87 -17.55 9.41
CA ASN A 479 -3.68 -16.34 9.53
C ASN A 479 -4.19 -16.10 10.97
N LEU A 480 -4.41 -17.17 11.76
CA LEU A 480 -5.00 -17.06 13.10
C LEU A 480 -4.01 -16.45 14.11
N ASN A 481 -2.70 -16.68 13.91
CA ASN A 481 -1.66 -16.12 14.77
C ASN A 481 -1.63 -14.58 14.78
N TYR A 482 -2.26 -13.92 13.81
CA TYR A 482 -2.32 -12.46 13.70
C TYR A 482 -3.62 -11.84 14.27
N GLY A 483 -4.47 -12.64 14.92
CA GLY A 483 -5.76 -12.19 15.47
C GLY A 483 -5.65 -11.04 16.48
N ALA A 484 -4.61 -11.04 17.32
CA ALA A 484 -4.37 -9.95 18.28
C ALA A 484 -4.04 -8.63 17.57
N LEU A 485 -3.21 -8.67 16.53
CA LEU A 485 -2.95 -7.50 15.69
C LEU A 485 -4.20 -7.05 14.95
N LYS A 486 -5.00 -7.99 14.43
CA LYS A 486 -6.27 -7.68 13.76
C LYS A 486 -7.21 -6.89 14.68
N ALA A 487 -7.30 -7.26 15.95
CA ALA A 487 -8.08 -6.52 16.94
C ALA A 487 -7.58 -5.07 17.13
N ILE A 488 -6.25 -4.86 17.20
CA ILE A 488 -5.65 -3.52 17.30
C ILE A 488 -5.93 -2.69 16.04
N VAL A 489 -5.84 -3.29 14.85
CA VAL A 489 -6.17 -2.61 13.58
C VAL A 489 -7.64 -2.18 13.57
N GLN A 490 -8.54 -3.06 13.98
CA GLN A 490 -9.98 -2.76 14.06
C GLN A 490 -10.32 -1.70 15.10
N GLU A 491 -9.62 -1.68 16.23
CA GLU A 491 -9.73 -0.63 17.25
C GLU A 491 -9.30 0.72 16.66
N ARG A 492 -8.12 0.77 16.02
CA ARG A 492 -7.59 1.97 15.35
C ARG A 492 -8.54 2.54 14.31
N SER A 493 -9.24 1.71 13.54
CA SER A 493 -10.20 2.16 12.52
C SER A 493 -11.50 2.75 13.09
N LYS A 494 -11.80 2.51 14.37
CA LYS A 494 -13.09 2.87 14.98
C LYS A 494 -13.00 4.00 16.01
N ASP A 495 -11.86 4.16 16.68
CA ASP A 495 -11.68 5.12 17.77
C ASP A 495 -10.95 6.38 17.29
N GLU A 496 -11.62 7.54 17.40
CA GLU A 496 -11.06 8.85 17.03
C GLU A 496 -9.76 9.19 17.80
N ALA A 497 -9.52 8.57 18.96
CA ALA A 497 -8.28 8.75 19.72
C ALA A 497 -7.02 8.32 18.95
N PHE A 498 -7.17 7.46 17.93
CA PHE A 498 -6.10 6.98 17.07
C PHE A 498 -5.92 7.82 15.79
N PHE A 499 -6.75 8.84 15.57
CA PHE A 499 -6.64 9.70 14.39
C PHE A 499 -5.68 10.87 14.64
N TRP A 500 -4.40 10.53 14.78
CA TRP A 500 -3.31 11.51 14.84
C TRP A 500 -2.87 11.87 13.42
N ASN A 501 -2.51 13.13 13.15
CA ASN A 501 -2.12 13.61 11.82
C ASN A 501 -3.25 13.43 10.78
N LYS A 502 -4.41 14.06 11.04
CA LYS A 502 -5.64 13.94 10.20
C LYS A 502 -5.50 14.50 8.78
N ASP A 503 -4.41 15.21 8.46
CA ASP A 503 -4.17 15.86 7.17
C ASP A 503 -3.56 14.95 6.10
N VAL A 504 -3.47 13.62 6.31
CA VAL A 504 -2.87 12.68 5.34
C VAL A 504 -3.77 11.51 5.01
#